data_AF-A0A9E2JX35-F1
#
_entry.id   AF-A0A9E2JX35-F1
#
_cell.length_a   1.000
_cell.length_b   1.000
_cell.length_c   1.000
_cell.angle_alpha   90.00
_cell.angle_beta   90.00
_cell.angle_gamma   90.00
#
_symmetry.space_group_name_H-M   'P 1'
#
loop_
_entity.id
_entity.type
_entity.pdbx_description
1 polymer ?
#
loop_
_entity_poly.entity_id
_entity_poly.type
_entity_poly.pdbx_seq_one_letter_code
_entity_poly.pdbx_strand_id
1 'polypeptide(L)' 'MEKDNRANRYSPETRARAVRMVLDNQGRYESPSAAIKAIAPKIGCGRDTLRRWVQQEETDTGQR' A
#
# COMPACT_ATOMS: atom_id res chain seq x y z
N MET A 1 10.34 14.89 -17.46
CA MET A 1 10.92 14.16 -16.31
C MET A 1 10.55 12.70 -16.47
N GLU A 2 11.33 11.96 -17.24
CA GLU A 2 11.09 10.53 -17.48
C GLU A 2 12.03 9.76 -16.56
N LYS A 3 11.49 9.21 -15.47
CA LYS A 3 12.26 8.31 -14.60
C LYS A 3 12.05 6.89 -15.13
N ASP A 4 13.00 6.44 -15.94
CA ASP A 4 13.21 5.02 -16.23
C ASP A 4 13.40 4.28 -14.90
N ASN A 5 12.59 3.27 -14.60
CA ASN A 5 12.98 2.29 -13.59
C ASN A 5 12.26 0.95 -13.78
N ARG A 6 13.03 -0.08 -14.10
CA ARG A 6 12.64 -1.50 -14.11
C ARG A 6 12.24 -2.05 -12.71
N ALA A 7 12.04 -1.18 -11.73
CA ALA A 7 11.45 -1.47 -10.42
C ALA A 7 9.95 -1.10 -10.30
N ASN A 8 9.35 -0.47 -11.32
CA ASN A 8 7.99 0.06 -11.28
C ASN A 8 6.95 -0.93 -11.83
N ARG A 9 6.88 -2.15 -11.27
CA ARG A 9 5.80 -3.10 -11.64
C ARG A 9 4.39 -2.61 -11.27
N TYR A 10 4.31 -1.59 -10.41
CA TYR A 10 3.05 -1.01 -9.95
C TYR A 10 3.10 0.51 -10.09
N SER A 11 2.14 1.08 -10.83
CA SER A 11 1.99 2.53 -10.97
C SER A 11 1.75 3.23 -9.61
N PRO A 12 2.12 4.52 -9.48
CA PRO A 12 1.86 5.30 -8.26
C PRO A 12 0.36 5.34 -7.91
N GLU A 13 -0.52 5.35 -8.92
CA GLU A 13 -1.96 5.25 -8.74
C GLU A 13 -2.38 3.92 -8.08
N THR A 14 -1.80 2.80 -8.52
CA THR A 14 -2.04 1.48 -7.91
C THR A 14 -1.61 1.46 -6.46
N ARG A 15 -0.45 2.05 -6.17
CA ARG A 15 0.07 2.18 -4.81
C ARG A 15 -0.86 3.02 -3.93
N ALA A 16 -1.23 4.22 -4.37
CA ALA A 16 -2.12 5.11 -3.62
C ALA A 16 -3.49 4.46 -3.38
N ARG A 17 -4.05 3.79 -4.39
CA ARG A 17 -5.30 3.04 -4.26
C ARG A 17 -5.19 1.91 -3.23
N ALA A 18 -4.11 1.15 -3.26
CA ALA A 18 -3.91 0.03 -2.34
C ALA A 18 -3.76 0.50 -0.89
N VAL A 19 -2.96 1.55 -0.66
CA VAL A 19 -2.77 2.15 0.67
C VAL A 19 -4.08 2.73 1.19
N ARG A 20 -4.79 3.53 0.39
CA ARG A 20 -6.09 4.10 0.76
C ARG A 20 -7.10 3.02 1.12
N MET A 21 -7.13 1.92 0.37
CA MET A 21 -8.02 0.80 0.67
C MET A 21 -7.67 0.13 2.00
N VAL A 22 -6.37 0.01 2.35
CA VAL A 22 -5.94 -0.52 3.65
C VAL A 22 -6.37 0.41 4.77
N LEU A 23 -6.12 1.71 4.64
CA LEU A 23 -6.48 2.70 5.65
C LEU A 23 -7.99 2.81 5.86
N ASP A 24 -8.79 2.73 4.79
CA ASP A 24 -10.25 2.72 4.88
C ASP A 24 -10.78 1.48 5.62
N ASN A 25 -10.10 0.34 5.42
CA ASN A 25 -10.54 -0.94 6.00
C ASN A 25 -9.85 -1.27 7.32
N GLN A 26 -8.86 -0.51 7.77
CA GLN A 26 -8.09 -0.83 8.97
C GLN A 26 -8.97 -0.94 10.22
N GLY A 27 -10.04 -0.14 10.32
CA GLY A 27 -11.00 -0.19 11.43
C GLY A 27 -12.02 -1.33 11.35
N ARG A 28 -12.05 -2.09 10.24
CA ARG A 28 -12.93 -3.25 10.03
C ARG A 28 -12.24 -4.58 10.31
N TYR A 29 -10.92 -4.57 10.44
CA TYR A 29 -10.13 -5.76 10.72
C TYR A 29 -9.48 -5.65 12.11
N GLU A 30 -9.21 -6.79 12.73
CA GLU A 30 -8.52 -6.89 14.04
C GLU A 30 -7.11 -6.27 14.04
N SER A 31 -6.50 -6.10 12.86
CA SER A 31 -5.14 -5.60 12.71
C SER A 31 -4.87 -5.08 11.29
N PRO A 32 -3.94 -4.11 11.12
CA PRO A 32 -3.53 -3.62 9.81
C PRO A 32 -2.95 -4.74 8.93
N SER A 33 -2.25 -5.71 9.52
CA SER A 33 -1.76 -6.91 8.83
C SER A 33 -2.88 -7.78 8.24
N ALA A 34 -4.04 -7.84 8.90
CA ALA A 34 -5.21 -8.56 8.40
C ALA A 34 -5.87 -7.82 7.22
N ALA A 35 -5.99 -6.49 7.32
CA ALA A 35 -6.44 -5.64 6.22
C ALA A 35 -5.52 -5.78 4.98
N ILE A 36 -4.20 -5.72 5.18
CA ILE A 36 -3.20 -5.92 4.13
C ILE A 36 -3.33 -7.29 3.47
N LYS A 37 -3.51 -8.36 4.25
CA LYS A 37 -3.70 -9.73 3.73
C LYS A 37 -4.95 -9.84 2.87
N ALA A 38 -6.04 -9.17 3.24
CA ALA A 38 -7.29 -9.15 2.48
C ALA A 38 -7.24 -8.30 1.21
N ILE A 39 -6.40 -7.25 1.18
CA ILE A 39 -6.34 -6.28 0.07
C ILE A 39 -5.25 -6.62 -0.96
N ALA A 40 -4.12 -7.19 -0.53
CA ALA A 40 -3.04 -7.66 -1.39
C ALA A 40 -3.52 -8.44 -2.64
N PRO A 41 -4.37 -9.49 -2.52
CA PRO A 41 -4.87 -10.22 -3.68
C PRO A 41 -5.82 -9.39 -4.57
N LYS A 42 -6.53 -8.38 -4.04
CA LYS A 42 -7.42 -7.50 -4.82
C LYS A 42 -6.66 -6.58 -5.78
N ILE A 43 -5.43 -6.23 -5.42
CA ILE A 43 -4.55 -5.37 -6.21
C ILE A 43 -3.60 -6.20 -7.10
N GLY A 44 -3.44 -7.49 -6.82
CA GLY A 44 -2.41 -8.32 -7.44
C GLY A 44 -1.00 -7.95 -6.96
N CYS A 45 -0.89 -7.53 -5.69
CA CYS A 45 0.33 -7.07 -5.06
C CYS A 45 0.70 -7.98 -3.89
N GLY A 46 2.00 -8.16 -3.63
CA GLY A 46 2.48 -8.92 -2.48
C GLY A 46 2.12 -8.23 -1.15
N ARG A 47 1.84 -9.02 -0.11
CA ARG A 47 1.52 -8.50 1.23
C ARG A 47 2.63 -7.61 1.79
N ASP A 48 3.88 -8.04 1.65
CA ASP A 48 5.07 -7.29 2.08
C ASP A 48 5.25 -5.98 1.31
N THR A 49 4.94 -5.98 0.01
CA THR A 49 4.95 -4.78 -0.84
C THR A 49 3.92 -3.78 -0.36
N LEU A 50 2.69 -4.23 -0.12
CA LEU A 50 1.61 -3.38 0.38
C LEU A 50 1.93 -2.82 1.78
N ARG A 51 2.51 -3.62 2.68
CA ARG A 51 2.96 -3.17 4.00
C ARG A 51 4.04 -2.07 3.91
N ARG A 52 4.98 -2.18 2.99
CA ARG A 52 6.00 -1.13 2.76
C ARG A 52 5.36 0.15 2.24
N TRP A 53 4.34 0.04 1.39
CA TRP A 53 3.66 1.22 0.87
C TRP A 53 2.90 2.00 1.94
N VAL A 54 2.21 1.31 2.84
CA VAL A 54 1.51 1.93 3.97
C VAL A 54 2.50 2.66 4.88
N GLN A 55 3.58 1.99 5.32
CA GLN A 55 4.61 2.62 6.17
C GLN A 55 5.27 3.84 5.53
N GLN A 56 5.53 3.78 4.22
CA GLN A 56 6.10 4.93 3.51
C GLN A 56 5.10 6.09 3.44
N GLU A 57 3.79 5.81 3.31
CA GLU A 57 2.77 6.85 3.29
C GLU A 57 2.61 7.50 4.66
N GLU A 58 2.65 6.72 5.76
CA GLU A 58 2.72 7.25 7.13
C GLU A 58 3.97 8.14 7.34
N THR A 59 5.10 7.80 6.70
CA THR A 59 6.33 8.59 6.74
C THR A 59 6.22 9.86 5.89
N ASP A 60 5.64 9.76 4.69
CA ASP A 60 5.46 10.87 3.74
C ASP A 60 4.46 11.91 4.25
N THR A 61 3.41 11.46 4.94
CA THR A 61 2.42 12.33 5.60
C THR A 61 2.91 12.93 6.93
N GLY A 62 4.13 12.59 7.37
CA GLY A 62 4.82 13.30 8.44
C GLY A 62 4.36 12.97 9.85
N GLN A 63 3.83 11.76 10.12
CA GLN A 63 3.44 11.34 11.48
C GLN A 63 4.62 10.87 12.36
N ARG A 64 5.79 11.52 12.28
CA ARG A 64 6.91 11.21 13.18
C ARG A 64 6.94 12.08 14.43
#